data_AF-A0A151QPQ1-F1
#
_entry.id   AF-A0A151QPQ1-F1
#
_cell.length_a   1.000
_cell.length_b   1.000
_cell.length_c   1.000
_cell.angle_alpha   90.00
_cell.angle_beta   90.00
_cell.angle_gamma   90.00
#
_symmetry.space_group_name_H-M   'P 1'
#
loop_
_entity.id
_entity.type
_entity.pdbx_description
1 polymer ?
#
loop_
_entity_poly.entity_id
_entity_poly.type
_entity_poly.pdbx_seq_one_letter_code
_entity_poly.pdbx_strand_id
1 'polypeptide(L)'
;NKDKTHHLFWTFKVCIDGCTYYKFIIQVDGTFLYGRYGGTLLVAVARYGDNHIFLIVFAFIEGETTNVLYFFLKNQKKACHIIR
;
A
#
# COMPACT_ATOMS: atom_id res chain seq x y z
N ASN A 1 24.04 15.67 -1.14
CA ASN A 1 22.99 15.73 -0.10
C ASN A 1 21.62 15.43 -0.74
N LYS A 2 21.42 14.19 -1.21
CA LYS A 2 20.23 13.75 -1.96
C LYS A 2 19.73 12.45 -1.33
N ASP A 3 18.99 12.54 -0.23
CA ASP A 3 18.29 11.36 0.31
C ASP A 3 17.06 11.76 1.14
N LYS A 4 16.16 12.51 0.50
CA LYS A 4 14.79 12.65 0.97
C LYS A 4 13.88 12.24 -0.18
N THR A 5 13.80 10.94 -0.41
CA THR A 5 12.71 10.37 -1.19
C THR A 5 11.41 10.58 -0.41
N HIS A 6 10.49 11.38 -0.95
CA HIS A 6 9.21 11.70 -0.32
C HIS A 6 8.24 10.52 -0.48
N HIS A 7 8.43 9.45 0.30
CA HIS A 7 7.52 8.31 0.33
C HIS A 7 6.31 8.65 1.20
N LEU A 8 5.16 8.91 0.59
CA LEU A 8 3.89 9.09 1.29
C LEU A 8 3.18 7.74 1.41
N PHE A 9 2.81 7.37 2.64
CA PHE A 9 2.00 6.17 2.93
C PHE A 9 0.73 6.62 3.64
N TRP A 10 -0.43 6.23 3.10
CA TRP A 10 -1.73 6.51 3.71
C TRP A 10 -2.57 5.24 3.79
N THR A 11 -3.10 4.94 4.98
CA THR A 11 -4.11 3.89 5.22
C THR A 11 -5.38 4.46 5.85
N PHE A 12 -6.54 3.87 5.58
CA PHE A 12 -7.80 4.24 6.23
C PHE A 12 -7.97 3.54 7.58
N LYS A 13 -8.50 4.24 8.58
CA LYS A 13 -8.80 3.67 9.90
C LYS A 13 -9.75 2.47 9.82
N VAL A 14 -10.74 2.52 8.94
CA VAL A 14 -11.69 1.41 8.70
C VAL A 14 -10.97 0.13 8.24
N CYS A 15 -9.87 0.26 7.49
CA CYS A 15 -9.06 -0.89 7.07
C CYS A 15 -8.27 -1.49 8.24
N ILE A 16 -7.72 -0.65 9.12
CA ILE A 16 -7.03 -1.08 10.34
C ILE A 16 -8.00 -1.83 11.26
N ASP A 17 -9.17 -1.26 11.49
CA ASP A 17 -10.18 -1.84 12.39
C ASP A 17 -10.77 -3.13 11.78
N GLY A 18 -11.02 -3.14 10.46
CA GLY A 18 -11.52 -4.32 9.75
C GLY A 18 -10.55 -5.50 9.74
N CYS A 19 -9.24 -5.25 9.83
CA CYS A 19 -8.21 -6.30 9.87
C CYS A 19 -8.34 -7.22 11.08
N THR A 20 -8.99 -6.77 12.16
CA THR A 20 -9.27 -7.60 13.33
C THR A 20 -10.41 -8.59 13.12
N TYR A 21 -11.31 -8.32 12.18
CA TYR A 21 -12.54 -9.09 11.97
C TYR A 21 -12.53 -9.92 10.68
N TYR A 22 -11.81 -9.47 9.66
CA TYR A 22 -11.81 -10.09 8.33
C TYR A 22 -10.42 -10.56 7.92
N LYS A 23 -10.36 -11.73 7.30
CA LYS A 23 -9.16 -12.21 6.61
C LYS A 23 -9.12 -11.61 5.21
N PHE A 24 -8.28 -10.61 5.03
CA PHE A 24 -8.12 -9.96 3.72
C PHE A 24 -7.08 -10.67 2.86
N ILE A 25 -7.41 -10.87 1.59
CA ILE A 25 -6.43 -11.10 0.52
C ILE A 25 -5.99 -9.73 0.03
N ILE A 26 -4.71 -9.41 0.19
CA ILE A 26 -4.15 -8.13 -0.25
C ILE A 26 -3.57 -8.32 -1.65
N GLN A 27 -4.09 -7.58 -2.61
CA GLN A 27 -3.52 -7.46 -3.95
C GLN A 27 -2.81 -6.11 -4.06
N VAL A 28 -1.53 -6.12 -4.43
CA VAL A 28 -0.76 -4.91 -4.69
C VAL A 28 -0.57 -4.79 -6.19
N ASP A 29 -0.82 -3.60 -6.72
CA ASP A 29 -0.57 -3.25 -8.11
C ASP A 29 0.24 -1.94 -8.19
N GLY A 30 1.11 -1.86 -9.20
CA GLY A 30 1.98 -0.72 -9.45
C GLY A 30 1.69 -0.12 -10.81
N THR A 31 1.27 1.14 -10.83
CA THR A 31 1.03 1.87 -12.08
C THR A 31 2.08 2.96 -12.26
N PHE A 32 2.82 2.91 -13.35
CA PHE A 32 3.75 3.98 -13.73
C PHE A 32 2.97 5.24 -14.12
N LEU A 33 3.29 6.35 -13.49
CA LEU A 33 2.73 7.66 -13.79
C LEU A 33 3.64 8.37 -14.78
N TYR A 34 3.07 8.71 -15.93
CA TYR A 34 3.73 9.51 -16.96
C TYR A 34 3.30 10.98 -16.81
N GLY A 35 4.26 11.91 -16.81
CA GLY A 35 4.00 13.35 -16.74
C GLY A 35 4.93 14.10 -15.79
N ARG A 36 4.48 15.28 -15.31
CA ARG A 36 5.27 16.18 -14.45
C ARG A 36 5.67 15.57 -13.09
N TYR A 37 4.91 14.58 -12.64
CA TYR A 37 5.09 13.88 -11.37
C TYR A 37 5.59 12.46 -11.62
N GLY A 38 6.60 12.30 -12.49
CA GLY A 38 7.15 10.98 -12.83
C GLY A 38 7.33 10.09 -11.59
N GLY A 39 7.04 8.80 -11.73
CA GLY A 39 7.09 7.87 -10.61
C GLY A 39 6.16 6.68 -10.78
N THR A 40 5.97 5.95 -9.69
CA THR A 40 5.08 4.79 -9.59
C THR A 40 4.09 5.02 -8.47
N LEU A 41 2.81 4.87 -8.78
CA LEU A 41 1.75 4.74 -7.80
C LEU A 41 1.59 3.27 -7.44
N LEU A 42 1.92 2.91 -6.20
CA LEU A 42 1.58 1.61 -5.64
C LEU A 42 0.21 1.70 -4.97
N VAL A 43 -0.69 0.79 -5.33
CA VAL A 43 -2.02 0.66 -4.73
C VAL A 43 -2.15 -0.74 -4.15
N ALA A 44 -2.64 -0.82 -2.92
CA ALA A 44 -2.95 -2.07 -2.26
C ALA A 44 -4.42 -2.15 -1.91
N VAL A 45 -5.02 -3.25 -2.34
CA VAL A 45 -6.45 -3.48 -2.27
C VAL A 45 -6.70 -4.76 -1.47
N ALA A 46 -7.56 -4.65 -0.47
CA ALA A 46 -8.08 -5.75 0.32
C ALA A 46 -9.25 -6.35 -0.42
N ARG A 47 -9.32 -7.67 -0.42
CA ARG A 47 -10.56 -8.40 -0.66
C ARG A 47 -10.86 -9.25 0.55
N TYR A 48 -12.07 -9.15 1.07
CA TYR A 48 -12.57 -10.08 2.09
C TYR A 48 -13.70 -10.93 1.49
N GLY A 49 -14.21 -11.88 2.27
CA GLY A 49 -15.24 -12.82 1.83
C GLY A 49 -16.39 -12.13 1.08
N ASP A 50 -16.86 -12.80 0.02
CA ASP A 50 -17.87 -12.34 -0.95
C ASP A 50 -17.38 -11.29 -1.99
N ASN A 51 -16.08 -11.32 -2.32
CA ASN A 51 -15.46 -10.48 -3.36
C ASN A 51 -15.60 -8.96 -3.17
N HIS A 52 -15.99 -8.50 -1.98
CA HIS A 52 -16.02 -7.08 -1.68
C HIS A 52 -14.60 -6.52 -1.65
N ILE A 53 -14.38 -5.52 -2.51
CA ILE A 53 -13.11 -4.85 -2.70
C ILE A 53 -13.05 -3.64 -1.75
N PHE A 54 -12.01 -3.58 -0.92
CA PHE A 54 -11.74 -2.48 0.00
C PHE A 54 -10.37 -1.88 -0.33
N LEU A 55 -10.27 -0.56 -0.52
CA LEU A 55 -8.98 0.08 -0.78
C LEU A 55 -8.23 0.26 0.55
N ILE A 56 -7.07 -0.37 0.72
CA ILE A 56 -6.33 -0.33 2.00
C ILE A 56 -5.36 0.84 2.03
N VAL A 57 -4.53 0.97 1.00
CA VAL A 57 -3.37 1.87 1.01
C VAL A 57 -2.98 2.28 -0.41
N PHE A 58 -2.52 3.51 -0.58
CA PHE A 58 -1.70 3.90 -1.74
C PHE A 58 -0.41 4.58 -1.31
N ALA A 59 0.63 4.46 -2.13
CA ALA A 59 1.90 5.14 -1.96
C ALA A 59 2.38 5.72 -3.29
N PHE A 60 2.79 6.98 -3.26
CA PHE A 60 3.44 7.64 -4.38
C PHE A 60 4.95 7.56 -4.20
N ILE A 61 5.64 7.05 -5.22
CA ILE A 61 7.08 6.76 -5.16
C ILE A 61 7.75 7.28 -6.43
N GLU A 62 8.90 7.91 -6.28
CA GLU A 62 9.73 8.30 -7.41
C GLU A 62 10.63 7.12 -7.84
N GLY A 63 10.05 6.22 -8.65
CA GLY A 63 10.74 5.05 -9.23
C GLY A 63 10.54 3.73 -8.45
N GLU A 64 10.27 2.63 -9.17
CA GLU A 64 10.20 1.29 -8.59
C GLU A 64 11.59 0.76 -8.22
N THR A 65 11.93 0.83 -6.94
CA THR A 65 13.09 0.11 -6.37
C THR A 65 12.64 -0.91 -5.34
N THR A 66 13.34 -2.03 -5.25
CA THR A 66 13.06 -3.14 -4.33
C THR A 66 12.93 -2.68 -2.88
N ASN A 67 13.71 -1.66 -2.48
CA ASN A 67 13.67 -1.08 -1.14
C ASN A 67 12.34 -0.41 -0.81
N VAL A 68 11.68 0.21 -1.80
CA VAL A 68 10.43 0.94 -1.56
C VAL A 68 9.23 0.01 -1.54
N LEU A 69 9.25 -1.04 -2.38
CA LEU A 69 8.29 -2.13 -2.28
C LEU A 69 8.38 -2.81 -0.91
N TYR A 70 9.61 -3.06 -0.43
CA TYR A 70 9.83 -3.62 0.91
C TYR A 70 9.30 -2.69 2.02
N PHE A 71 9.51 -1.38 1.90
CA PHE A 71 8.96 -0.38 2.82
C PHE A 71 7.42 -0.40 2.81
N PHE A 72 6.79 -0.44 1.64
CA PHE A 72 5.35 -0.47 1.48
C PHE A 72 4.72 -1.72 2.14
N LEU A 73 5.28 -2.90 1.86
CA LEU A 73 4.84 -4.17 2.45
C LEU A 73 5.05 -4.20 3.97
N LYS A 74 6.16 -3.65 4.47
CA LYS A 74 6.44 -3.57 5.91
C LYS A 74 5.43 -2.68 6.63
N ASN A 75 5.03 -1.56 6.03
CA ASN A 75 4.06 -0.65 6.64
C ASN A 75 2.62 -1.18 6.56
N GLN A 76 2.28 -1.95 5.53
CA GLN A 76 1.01 -2.69 5.49
C GLN A 76 0.89 -3.70 6.64
N LYS A 77 1.95 -4.47 6.91
CA LYS A 77 2.01 -5.41 8.04
C LYS A 77 1.88 -4.73 9.40
N LYS A 78 2.27 -3.45 9.51
CA LYS A 78 2.07 -2.66 10.73
C LYS A 78 0.63 -2.15 10.86
N ALA A 79 0.04 -1.70 9.75
CA ALA A 79 -1.33 -1.23 9.71
C ALA A 79 -2.33 -2.35 10.00
N CYS A 80 -2.03 -3.56 9.53
CA CYS A 80 -2.79 -4.77 9.80
C CYS A 80 -1.91 -5.66 10.68
N HIS A 81 -2.01 -5.56 12.01
CA HIS A 81 -1.20 -6.34 12.98
C HIS A 81 -1.43 -7.87 12.92
N ILE A 82 -2.07 -8.35 11.86
CA ILE A 82 -2.66 -9.67 11.69
C ILE A 82 -2.38 -10.12 10.26
N ILE A 83 -1.10 -10.31 9.95
CA ILE A 83 -0.73 -11.33 8.96
C ILE A 83 -0.04 -12.43 9.75
N ARG A 84 -0.86 -13.31 10.33
CA ARG A 84 -0.44 -14.63 10.81
C ARG A 84 -0.65 -15.65 9.70
#